data_AF-A0A5N3W6L2-F1
#
_entry.id   AF-A0A5N3W6L2-F1
#
_cell.length_a   1.000
_cell.length_b   1.000
_cell.length_c   1.000
_cell.angle_alpha   90.00
_cell.angle_beta   90.00
_cell.angle_gamma   90.00
#
_symmetry.space_group_name_H-M   'P 1'
#
loop_
_entity.id
_entity.type
_entity.pdbx_description
1 polymer ?
#
loop_
_entity_poly.entity_id
_entity_poly.type
_entity_poly.pdbx_seq_one_letter_code
_entity_poly.pdbx_strand_id
1 'polypeptide(L)'
;MPSSRLLVLFGSQTGTAQDVSERLGREARRRQLNCRVQALDSYPVVNLINEPLVIFVCATTGQGDPPDNMKSFWRFIFRRSLPSTALCQMDFAVVGLGDSSYTKFNFVAKKLHRRLLQLGGSALLPVCLGDDQHELGPDAAIDPWLQDLWEKVLGPHSVPLNLDLSPPGVPWPSKFTLQFLKDTPSSGPEELCVAGTDPQGPPSELQPFPAPMVSNQRVTGPSHFQDVRLIEFDISDSGISFAAGDVVLIQPENTASHVQQFCQALGLDPEQHFTLQPREPGEPPRPRRSHTALPPAPPPPPPPPPP
;
A
#
# COMPACT_ATOMS: atom_id res chain seq x y z
N MET A 1 30.08 -12.93 9.39
CA MET A 1 28.76 -13.46 9.81
C MET A 1 27.82 -13.27 8.63
N PRO A 2 27.12 -14.31 8.14
CA PRO A 2 26.11 -14.09 7.10
C PRO A 2 25.04 -13.15 7.69
N SER A 3 24.80 -11.99 7.07
CA SER A 3 23.67 -11.14 7.45
C SER A 3 22.40 -11.99 7.44
N SER A 4 21.69 -12.05 8.55
CA SER A 4 20.35 -12.66 8.60
C SER A 4 19.49 -11.95 7.56
N ARG A 5 19.17 -12.66 6.47
CA ARG A 5 18.37 -12.17 5.35
C ARG A 5 16.91 -12.37 5.71
N LEU A 6 16.19 -11.27 5.88
CA LEU A 6 14.76 -11.25 6.10
C LEU A 6 14.06 -10.87 4.79
N LEU A 7 13.09 -11.66 4.37
CA LEU A 7 12.19 -11.32 3.27
C LEU A 7 10.79 -11.05 3.81
N VAL A 8 10.19 -9.93 3.43
CA VAL A 8 8.79 -9.60 3.70
C VAL A 8 8.05 -9.61 2.37
N LEU A 9 7.03 -10.46 2.26
CA LEU A 9 6.19 -10.59 1.09
C LEU A 9 4.77 -10.17 1.40
N PHE A 10 4.14 -9.41 0.50
CA PHE A 10 2.80 -8.90 0.75
C PHE A 10 1.79 -9.12 -0.38
N GLY A 11 0.54 -9.36 0.04
CA GLY A 11 -0.65 -9.35 -0.81
C GLY A 11 -1.61 -8.26 -0.32
N SER A 12 -1.90 -7.27 -1.17
CA SER A 12 -2.69 -6.09 -0.85
C SER A 12 -3.64 -5.72 -1.99
N GLN A 13 -4.84 -5.26 -1.65
CA GLN A 13 -5.80 -4.72 -2.63
C GLN A 13 -5.82 -3.19 -2.60
N THR A 14 -5.85 -2.60 -1.41
CA THR A 14 -6.00 -1.14 -1.18
C THR A 14 -4.79 -0.50 -0.51
N GLY A 15 -3.69 -1.24 -0.33
CA GLY A 15 -2.42 -0.72 0.21
C GLY A 15 -2.16 -1.00 1.70
N THR A 16 -3.15 -1.42 2.50
CA THR A 16 -2.94 -1.64 3.95
C THR A 16 -1.86 -2.69 4.24
N ALA A 17 -1.93 -3.85 3.57
CA ALA A 17 -0.89 -4.88 3.71
C ALA A 17 0.49 -4.42 3.22
N GLN A 18 0.53 -3.54 2.22
CA GLN A 18 1.78 -2.97 1.74
C GLN A 18 2.39 -2.07 2.82
N ASP A 19 1.62 -1.16 3.43
CA ASP A 19 2.15 -0.26 4.45
C ASP A 19 2.62 -1.01 5.71
N VAL A 20 1.87 -2.03 6.17
CA VAL A 20 2.31 -2.92 7.26
C VAL A 20 3.63 -3.63 6.92
N SER A 21 3.80 -4.03 5.66
CA SER A 21 5.04 -4.68 5.19
C SER A 21 6.21 -3.71 5.10
N GLU A 22 5.95 -2.47 4.66
CA GLU A 22 6.94 -1.41 4.64
C GLU A 22 7.32 -0.99 6.07
N ARG A 23 6.38 -0.99 7.02
CA ARG A 23 6.64 -0.81 8.45
C ARG A 23 7.56 -1.89 8.98
N LEU A 24 7.27 -3.17 8.73
CA LEU A 24 8.15 -4.29 9.06
C LEU A 24 9.56 -4.11 8.46
N GLY A 25 9.64 -3.69 7.20
CA GLY A 25 10.91 -3.38 6.53
C GLY A 25 11.69 -2.26 7.22
N ARG A 26 11.00 -1.17 7.60
CA ARG A 26 11.60 -0.08 8.39
C ARG A 26 12.13 -0.60 9.72
N GLU A 27 11.32 -1.35 10.46
CA GLU A 27 11.65 -1.90 11.78
C GLU A 27 12.79 -2.93 11.76
N ALA A 28 12.89 -3.75 10.70
CA ALA A 28 14.01 -4.67 10.48
C ALA A 28 15.32 -3.91 10.25
N ARG A 29 15.29 -2.88 9.40
CA ARG A 29 16.46 -2.02 9.13
C ARG A 29 16.91 -1.29 10.40
N ARG A 30 15.98 -0.86 11.25
CA ARG A 30 16.32 -0.28 12.58
C ARG A 30 17.17 -1.22 13.44
N ARG A 31 16.96 -2.53 13.26
CA ARG A 31 17.66 -3.61 13.96
C ARG A 31 18.86 -4.15 13.16
N GLN A 32 19.31 -3.42 12.14
CA GLN A 32 20.45 -3.77 11.26
C GLN A 32 20.27 -5.11 10.53
N LEU A 33 19.03 -5.57 10.34
CA LEU A 33 18.72 -6.75 9.54
C LEU A 33 18.66 -6.37 8.06
N ASN A 34 19.24 -7.22 7.20
CA ASN A 34 19.10 -7.06 5.76
C ASN A 34 17.69 -7.51 5.36
N CYS A 35 16.82 -6.54 5.07
CA CYS A 35 15.40 -6.77 4.81
C CYS A 35 14.98 -6.33 3.41
N ARG A 36 14.37 -7.26 2.67
CA ARG A 36 13.72 -7.02 1.37
C ARG A 36 12.22 -7.03 1.55
N VAL A 37 11.52 -6.04 1.01
CA VAL A 37 10.05 -5.97 1.00
C VAL A 37 9.58 -6.00 -0.46
N GLN A 38 8.75 -6.99 -0.82
CA GLN A 38 8.28 -7.17 -2.20
C GLN A 38 6.82 -7.63 -2.26
N ALA A 39 6.10 -7.22 -3.31
CA ALA A 39 4.78 -7.76 -3.59
C ALA A 39 4.87 -9.23 -4.02
N LEU A 40 3.84 -10.03 -3.73
CA LEU A 40 3.81 -11.47 -4.00
C LEU A 40 3.80 -11.82 -5.49
N ASP A 41 3.28 -10.95 -6.36
CA ASP A 41 3.30 -11.09 -7.81
C ASP A 41 4.65 -10.74 -8.45
N SER A 42 5.45 -9.93 -7.75
CA SER A 42 6.77 -9.46 -8.19
C SER A 42 7.90 -10.39 -7.75
N TYR A 43 7.63 -11.31 -6.82
CA TYR A 43 8.60 -12.27 -6.30
C TYR A 43 8.43 -13.66 -6.96
N PRO A 44 9.49 -14.23 -7.58
CA PRO A 44 9.42 -15.58 -8.14
C PRO A 44 9.29 -16.64 -7.02
N VAL A 45 8.11 -17.24 -6.89
CA VAL A 45 7.80 -18.24 -5.84
C VAL A 45 8.80 -19.40 -5.76
N VAL A 46 9.37 -19.80 -6.90
CA VAL A 46 10.38 -20.88 -6.95
C VAL A 46 11.61 -20.57 -6.10
N ASN A 47 11.89 -19.30 -5.82
CA ASN A 47 13.04 -18.87 -5.02
C ASN A 47 12.80 -19.00 -3.51
N LEU A 48 11.55 -19.20 -3.06
CA LEU A 48 11.22 -19.33 -1.64
C LEU A 48 12.03 -20.42 -0.93
N ILE A 49 12.36 -21.50 -1.64
CA ILE A 49 13.14 -22.63 -1.09
C ILE A 49 14.54 -22.20 -0.58
N ASN A 50 15.05 -21.06 -1.05
CA ASN A 50 16.36 -20.52 -0.71
C ASN A 50 16.30 -19.44 0.38
N GLU A 51 15.10 -19.03 0.81
CA GLU A 51 14.91 -17.96 1.78
C GLU A 51 14.77 -18.57 3.19
N PRO A 52 15.70 -18.28 4.11
CA PRO A 52 15.70 -18.88 5.44
C PRO A 52 14.60 -18.32 6.34
N LEU A 53 14.22 -17.04 6.15
CA LEU A 53 13.22 -16.35 6.95
C LEU A 53 12.31 -15.48 6.09
N VAL A 54 11.01 -15.80 6.09
CA VAL A 54 9.99 -15.07 5.32
C VAL A 54 8.81 -14.64 6.17
N ILE A 55 8.48 -13.36 6.17
CA ILE A 55 7.25 -12.84 6.79
C ILE A 55 6.24 -12.54 5.68
N PHE A 56 5.06 -13.15 5.77
CA PHE A 56 3.97 -12.92 4.83
C PHE A 56 2.95 -11.96 5.44
N VAL A 57 2.57 -10.91 4.72
CA VAL A 57 1.51 -9.97 5.12
C VAL A 57 0.41 -9.99 4.07
N CYS A 58 -0.76 -10.52 4.41
CA CYS A 58 -1.81 -10.76 3.42
C CYS A 58 -3.15 -10.20 3.88
N ALA A 59 -3.75 -9.35 3.04
CA ALA A 59 -5.15 -8.99 3.19
C ALA A 59 -6.08 -10.14 2.74
N THR A 60 -7.31 -10.15 3.24
CA THR A 60 -8.40 -10.98 2.72
C THR A 60 -9.40 -10.08 1.99
N THR A 61 -9.79 -10.46 0.77
CA THR A 61 -10.73 -9.68 -0.06
C THR A 61 -12.05 -10.41 -0.25
N GLY A 62 -13.12 -9.65 -0.48
CA GLY A 62 -14.44 -10.16 -0.87
C GLY A 62 -14.92 -11.34 -0.01
N GLN A 63 -15.18 -12.47 -0.65
CA GLN A 63 -15.68 -13.68 0.00
C GLN A 63 -14.52 -14.63 0.39
N GLY A 64 -13.49 -14.09 1.04
CA GLY A 64 -12.33 -14.86 1.51
C GLY A 64 -11.31 -15.18 0.42
N ASP A 65 -11.19 -14.31 -0.58
CA ASP A 65 -10.29 -14.47 -1.72
C ASP A 65 -8.98 -13.71 -1.50
N PRO A 66 -7.84 -14.20 -2.06
CA PRO A 66 -6.59 -13.47 -2.01
C PRO A 66 -6.67 -12.18 -2.85
N PRO A 67 -5.93 -11.11 -2.48
CA PRO A 67 -5.80 -9.91 -3.29
C PRO A 67 -5.25 -10.20 -4.68
N ASP A 68 -5.52 -9.30 -5.63
CA ASP A 68 -5.12 -9.47 -7.03
C ASP A 68 -3.63 -9.71 -7.20
N ASN A 69 -2.80 -8.91 -6.51
CA ASN A 69 -1.34 -9.01 -6.51
C ASN A 69 -0.78 -10.26 -5.79
N MET A 70 -1.64 -11.19 -5.37
CA MET A 70 -1.28 -12.47 -4.74
C MET A 70 -1.82 -13.69 -5.53
N LYS A 71 -2.70 -13.50 -6.52
CA LYS A 71 -3.40 -14.62 -7.20
C LYS A 71 -2.45 -15.64 -7.85
N SER A 72 -1.37 -15.18 -8.49
CA SER A 72 -0.37 -16.04 -9.13
C SER A 72 0.36 -16.92 -8.12
N PHE A 73 0.86 -16.30 -7.04
CA PHE A 73 1.46 -16.96 -5.88
C PHE A 73 0.49 -17.98 -5.27
N TRP A 74 -0.74 -17.57 -5.03
CA TRP A 74 -1.77 -18.39 -4.38
C TRP A 74 -2.05 -19.67 -5.18
N ARG A 75 -2.22 -19.54 -6.49
CA ARG A 75 -2.40 -20.70 -7.37
C ARG A 75 -1.20 -21.64 -7.35
N PHE A 76 0.02 -21.12 -7.26
CA PHE A 76 1.23 -21.93 -7.23
C PHE A 76 1.38 -22.68 -5.91
N ILE A 77 1.32 -21.99 -4.78
CA ILE A 77 1.64 -22.56 -3.45
C ILE A 77 0.63 -23.64 -3.04
N PHE A 78 -0.61 -23.57 -3.54
CA PHE A 78 -1.65 -24.57 -3.32
C PHE A 78 -1.64 -25.74 -4.31
N ARG A 79 -0.65 -25.84 -5.21
CA ARG A 79 -0.50 -27.01 -6.10
C ARG A 79 -0.23 -28.28 -5.28
N ARG A 80 -1.02 -29.33 -5.52
CA ARG A 80 -0.88 -30.63 -4.86
C ARG A 80 0.43 -31.35 -5.20
N SER A 81 1.08 -30.98 -6.31
CA SER A 81 2.33 -31.56 -6.77
C SER A 81 3.57 -31.11 -5.97
N LEU A 82 3.43 -30.10 -5.10
CA LEU A 82 4.54 -29.62 -4.29
C LEU A 82 4.87 -30.63 -3.18
N PRO A 83 6.15 -31.03 -3.02
CA PRO A 83 6.57 -31.90 -1.92
C PRO A 83 6.24 -31.28 -0.55
N SER A 84 5.92 -32.12 0.43
CA SER A 84 5.68 -31.69 1.82
C SER A 84 6.94 -31.19 2.53
N THR A 85 8.11 -31.31 1.89
CA THR A 85 9.41 -30.82 2.38
C THR A 85 9.90 -29.61 1.60
N ALA A 86 9.11 -29.07 0.67
CA ALA A 86 9.56 -28.00 -0.23
C ALA A 86 10.08 -26.76 0.50
N LEU A 87 9.56 -26.46 1.69
CA LEU A 87 9.93 -25.30 2.51
C LEU A 87 10.54 -25.71 3.86
N CYS A 88 11.13 -26.91 3.97
CA CYS A 88 11.65 -27.42 5.25
C CYS A 88 12.80 -26.60 5.87
N GLN A 89 13.44 -25.74 5.10
CA GLN A 89 14.52 -24.86 5.55
C GLN A 89 14.04 -23.43 5.86
N MET A 90 12.76 -23.15 5.72
CA MET A 90 12.18 -21.83 5.90
C MET A 90 11.53 -21.71 7.28
N ASP A 91 12.01 -20.75 8.07
CA ASP A 91 11.24 -20.16 9.15
C ASP A 91 10.30 -19.09 8.57
N PHE A 92 9.07 -19.03 9.05
CA PHE A 92 8.10 -18.06 8.56
C PHE A 92 7.17 -17.50 9.63
N ALA A 93 6.60 -16.35 9.31
CA ALA A 93 5.54 -15.74 10.10
C ALA A 93 4.46 -15.19 9.16
N VAL A 94 3.21 -15.11 9.64
CA VAL A 94 2.09 -14.63 8.81
C VAL A 94 1.30 -13.58 9.59
N VAL A 95 1.16 -12.41 8.98
CA VAL A 95 0.24 -11.35 9.39
C VAL A 95 -0.95 -11.33 8.44
N GLY A 96 -2.13 -11.55 8.99
CA GLY A 96 -3.38 -11.39 8.29
C GLY A 96 -3.99 -10.03 8.55
N LEU A 97 -4.49 -9.39 7.49
CA LEU A 97 -5.38 -8.26 7.58
C LEU A 97 -6.77 -8.70 7.11
N GLY A 98 -7.75 -8.54 7.98
CA GLY A 98 -9.13 -8.88 7.69
C GLY A 98 -10.08 -8.01 8.50
N ASP A 99 -11.36 -8.32 8.36
CA ASP A 99 -12.45 -7.59 8.98
C ASP A 99 -13.42 -8.64 9.55
N SER A 100 -13.70 -8.56 10.86
CA SER A 100 -14.54 -9.53 11.57
C SER A 100 -16.04 -9.40 11.25
N SER A 101 -16.48 -8.32 10.60
CA SER A 101 -17.84 -8.21 10.05
C SER A 101 -18.07 -9.17 8.87
N TYR A 102 -17.00 -9.66 8.23
CA TYR A 102 -17.07 -10.66 7.16
C TYR A 102 -17.00 -12.08 7.71
N THR A 103 -17.84 -12.97 7.16
CA THR A 103 -17.90 -14.40 7.56
C THR A 103 -16.55 -15.12 7.47
N LYS A 104 -15.72 -14.74 6.50
CA LYS A 104 -14.40 -15.33 6.24
C LYS A 104 -13.26 -14.47 6.80
N PHE A 105 -13.38 -14.07 8.07
CA PHE A 105 -12.38 -13.29 8.79
C PHE A 105 -10.97 -13.89 8.68
N ASN A 106 -10.03 -13.13 8.09
CA ASN A 106 -8.62 -13.49 7.89
C ASN A 106 -8.40 -14.84 7.18
N PHE A 107 -9.33 -15.25 6.32
CA PHE A 107 -9.29 -16.57 5.70
C PHE A 107 -8.01 -16.83 4.89
N VAL A 108 -7.52 -15.82 4.16
CA VAL A 108 -6.32 -15.95 3.32
C VAL A 108 -5.09 -16.25 4.18
N ALA A 109 -4.85 -15.46 5.23
CA ALA A 109 -3.73 -15.66 6.14
C ALA A 109 -3.80 -17.00 6.89
N LYS A 110 -4.98 -17.35 7.42
CA LYS A 110 -5.20 -18.64 8.12
C LYS A 110 -4.94 -19.84 7.21
N LYS A 111 -5.31 -19.75 5.93
CA LYS A 111 -5.13 -20.85 4.98
C LYS A 111 -3.69 -20.89 4.47
N LEU A 112 -3.05 -19.76 4.24
CA LEU A 112 -1.63 -19.66 3.88
C LEU A 112 -0.75 -20.26 4.98
N HIS A 113 -0.94 -19.84 6.23
CA HIS A 113 -0.19 -20.35 7.38
C HIS A 113 -0.24 -21.89 7.46
N ARG A 114 -1.45 -22.47 7.38
CA ARG A 114 -1.63 -23.93 7.34
C ARG A 114 -0.92 -24.58 6.15
N ARG A 115 -0.95 -23.94 4.98
CA ARG A 115 -0.30 -24.48 3.78
C ARG A 115 1.23 -24.45 3.89
N LEU A 116 1.81 -23.40 4.47
CA LEU A 116 3.25 -23.29 4.69
C LEU A 116 3.75 -24.38 5.65
N LEU A 117 3.01 -24.65 6.73
CA LEU A 117 3.27 -25.79 7.62
C LEU A 117 3.23 -27.14 6.88
N GLN A 118 2.22 -27.35 6.02
CA GLN A 118 2.09 -28.57 5.21
C GLN A 118 3.25 -28.79 4.21
N LEU A 119 3.93 -27.71 3.81
CA LEU A 119 5.09 -27.74 2.93
C LEU A 119 6.42 -27.84 3.70
N GLY A 120 6.36 -28.02 5.03
CA GLY A 120 7.51 -28.24 5.89
C GLY A 120 8.07 -26.99 6.55
N GLY A 121 7.49 -25.81 6.28
CA GLY A 121 7.93 -24.56 6.90
C GLY A 121 7.73 -24.57 8.41
N SER A 122 8.63 -23.88 9.11
CA SER A 122 8.62 -23.73 10.58
C SER A 122 8.00 -22.36 10.95
N ALA A 123 6.89 -22.37 11.67
CA ALA A 123 6.24 -21.11 12.08
C ALA A 123 6.92 -20.52 13.32
N LEU A 124 7.40 -19.28 13.24
CA LEU A 124 7.99 -18.56 14.37
C LEU A 124 6.96 -18.19 15.45
N LEU A 125 5.76 -17.83 14.99
CA LEU A 125 4.66 -17.37 15.82
C LEU A 125 3.32 -17.91 15.27
N PRO A 126 2.27 -17.95 16.11
CA PRO A 126 0.90 -18.05 15.63
C PRO A 126 0.61 -16.94 14.61
N VAL A 127 -0.32 -17.22 13.69
CA VAL A 127 -0.78 -16.23 12.71
C VAL A 127 -1.36 -15.00 13.43
N CYS A 128 -0.86 -13.80 13.10
CA CYS A 128 -1.46 -12.55 13.55
C CYS A 128 -2.76 -12.30 12.77
N LEU A 129 -3.82 -11.90 13.46
CA LEU A 129 -5.14 -11.69 12.88
C LEU A 129 -5.57 -10.24 13.14
N GLY A 130 -5.08 -9.31 12.32
CA GLY A 130 -5.51 -7.91 12.33
C GLY A 130 -6.98 -7.80 11.97
N ASP A 131 -7.72 -6.99 12.71
CA ASP A 131 -9.15 -6.76 12.54
C ASP A 131 -9.46 -5.27 12.33
N ASP A 132 -9.99 -4.94 11.16
CA ASP A 132 -10.37 -3.57 10.79
C ASP A 132 -11.57 -3.04 11.60
N GLN A 133 -12.36 -3.94 12.22
CA GLN A 133 -13.49 -3.56 13.08
C GLN A 133 -13.09 -3.20 14.52
N HIS A 134 -11.83 -3.44 14.90
CA HIS A 134 -11.35 -3.09 16.22
C HIS A 134 -11.23 -1.57 16.37
N GLU A 135 -11.44 -1.02 17.57
CA GLU A 135 -11.41 0.45 17.81
C GLU A 135 -10.06 1.08 17.45
N LEU A 136 -8.98 0.33 17.65
CA LEU A 136 -7.60 0.69 17.27
C LEU A 136 -7.20 0.13 15.90
N GLY A 137 -8.17 -0.36 15.13
CA GLY A 137 -7.95 -1.02 13.84
C GLY A 137 -7.08 -2.28 13.94
N PRO A 138 -6.48 -2.70 12.81
CA PRO A 138 -5.69 -3.94 12.76
C PRO A 138 -4.43 -3.89 13.63
N ASP A 139 -3.95 -2.68 13.96
CA ASP A 139 -2.77 -2.47 14.79
C ASP A 139 -2.92 -3.01 16.22
N ALA A 140 -4.16 -3.15 16.72
CA ALA A 140 -4.45 -3.76 18.01
C ALA A 140 -3.87 -5.18 18.15
N ALA A 141 -3.88 -5.95 17.06
CA ALA A 141 -3.31 -7.29 17.02
C ALA A 141 -1.86 -7.29 16.52
N ILE A 142 -1.51 -6.35 15.61
CA ILE A 142 -0.19 -6.32 14.97
C ILE A 142 0.88 -5.80 15.93
N ASP A 143 0.61 -4.74 16.69
CA ASP A 143 1.60 -4.13 17.57
C ASP A 143 2.17 -5.09 18.63
N PRO A 144 1.36 -5.80 19.44
CA PRO A 144 1.89 -6.78 20.39
C PRO A 144 2.57 -7.96 19.65
N TRP A 145 2.02 -8.39 18.52
CA TRP A 145 2.59 -9.47 17.74
C TRP A 145 3.97 -9.11 17.13
N LEU A 146 4.16 -7.85 16.74
CA LEU A 146 5.45 -7.35 16.26
C LEU A 146 6.50 -7.38 17.36
N GLN A 147 6.13 -7.09 18.62
CA GLN A 147 7.05 -7.20 19.74
C GLN A 147 7.55 -8.65 19.88
N ASP A 148 6.63 -9.61 19.93
CA ASP A 148 6.96 -11.04 19.99
C ASP A 148 7.81 -11.50 18.80
N LEU A 149 7.51 -10.98 17.61
CA LEU A 149 8.25 -11.31 16.38
C LEU A 149 9.71 -10.91 16.52
N TRP A 150 9.96 -9.67 16.95
CA TRP A 150 11.32 -9.17 17.08
C TRP A 150 12.09 -9.88 18.18
N GLU A 151 11.45 -10.27 19.28
CA GLU A 151 12.07 -11.10 20.32
C GLU A 151 12.51 -12.47 19.77
N LYS A 152 11.67 -13.11 18.93
CA LYS A 152 12.01 -14.38 18.28
C LYS A 152 13.12 -14.24 17.24
N VAL A 153 13.03 -13.22 16.39
CA VAL A 153 14.01 -12.97 15.32
C VAL A 153 15.38 -12.57 15.90
N LEU A 154 15.41 -11.83 17.01
CA LEU A 154 16.64 -11.36 17.67
C LEU A 154 17.15 -12.25 18.79
N GLY A 155 16.54 -13.42 19.04
CA GLY A 155 16.72 -14.25 20.25
C GLY A 155 18.17 -14.49 20.73
N PRO A 156 18.35 -15.10 21.92
CA PRO A 156 19.54 -14.94 22.79
C PRO A 156 20.91 -15.33 22.22
N HIS A 157 20.98 -15.95 21.04
CA HIS A 157 22.23 -16.38 20.38
C HIS A 157 22.79 -15.36 19.36
N SER A 158 22.22 -14.17 19.27
CA SER A 158 22.69 -13.12 18.34
C SER A 158 23.55 -12.03 19.01
N VAL A 159 24.50 -12.41 19.89
CA VAL A 159 25.68 -11.60 20.33
C VAL A 159 25.32 -10.29 21.09
N PRO A 160 26.18 -9.71 21.96
CA PRO A 160 25.78 -8.54 22.74
C PRO A 160 25.55 -7.41 21.75
N LEU A 161 24.30 -6.99 21.61
CA LEU A 161 23.98 -5.75 20.94
C LEU A 161 24.60 -4.61 21.78
N ASN A 162 25.88 -4.31 21.56
CA ASN A 162 26.39 -2.93 21.58
C ASN A 162 25.75 -2.17 20.41
N LEU A 163 24.44 -2.31 20.23
CA LEU A 163 23.71 -1.42 19.38
C LEU A 163 23.46 -0.20 20.26
N ASP A 164 24.16 0.86 19.92
CA ASP A 164 23.51 2.15 19.78
C ASP A 164 22.33 1.96 18.80
N LEU A 165 21.27 1.28 19.26
CA LEU A 165 19.96 1.36 18.64
C LEU A 165 19.72 2.87 18.60
N SER A 166 19.61 3.43 17.39
CA SER A 166 19.31 4.84 17.25
C SER A 166 18.17 5.15 18.24
N PRO A 167 18.35 6.12 19.15
CA PRO A 167 17.48 6.25 20.31
C PRO A 167 16.01 6.23 19.87
N PRO A 168 15.10 5.64 20.67
CA PRO A 168 13.67 5.70 20.38
C PRO A 168 13.29 7.15 20.04
N GLY A 169 12.85 7.38 18.80
CA GLY A 169 12.52 8.73 18.31
C GLY A 169 13.47 9.32 17.27
N VAL A 170 14.63 8.72 16.96
CA VAL A 170 15.45 9.17 15.82
C VAL A 170 14.89 8.58 14.52
N PRO A 171 14.39 9.42 13.58
CA PRO A 171 13.92 8.94 12.30
C PRO A 171 15.10 8.35 11.51
N TRP A 172 14.93 7.14 11.00
CA TRP A 172 15.89 6.60 10.05
C TRP A 172 15.90 7.43 8.76
N PRO A 173 17.03 7.46 8.04
CA PRO A 173 17.11 8.11 6.74
C PRO A 173 15.97 7.62 5.85
N SER A 174 15.15 8.57 5.42
CA SER A 174 14.07 8.36 4.45
C SER A 174 14.60 7.63 3.21
N LYS A 175 13.80 6.74 2.60
CA LYS A 175 14.13 6.11 1.30
C LYS A 175 14.56 7.13 0.23
N PHE A 176 14.01 8.33 0.33
CA PHE A 176 14.27 9.44 -0.59
C PHE A 176 14.91 10.61 0.13
N THR A 177 15.85 11.28 -0.52
CA THR A 177 16.34 12.60 -0.12
C THR A 177 15.50 13.67 -0.82
N LEU A 178 15.09 14.68 -0.07
CA LEU A 178 14.38 15.83 -0.59
C LEU A 178 15.39 16.94 -0.92
N GLN A 179 15.33 17.46 -2.13
CA GLN A 179 16.13 18.61 -2.56
C GLN A 179 15.20 19.74 -3.00
N PHE A 180 15.14 20.80 -2.21
CA PHE A 180 14.37 21.99 -2.54
C PHE A 180 15.03 22.76 -3.70
N LEU A 181 14.21 23.19 -4.65
CA LEU A 181 14.63 24.02 -5.78
C LEU A 181 14.59 25.48 -5.33
N LYS A 182 15.67 26.24 -5.57
CA LYS A 182 15.80 27.63 -5.11
C LYS A 182 15.16 28.65 -6.04
N ASP A 183 14.98 28.29 -7.31
CA ASP A 183 14.38 29.13 -8.33
C ASP A 183 13.15 28.43 -8.88
N THR A 184 12.06 29.18 -9.03
CA THR A 184 10.94 28.79 -9.88
C THR A 184 11.51 28.62 -11.28
N PRO A 185 11.42 27.44 -11.92
CA PRO A 185 11.78 27.35 -13.33
C PRO A 185 11.00 28.44 -14.09
N SER A 186 11.70 29.27 -14.86
CA SER A 186 11.11 30.31 -15.71
C SER A 186 10.59 29.76 -17.05
N SER A 187 10.68 28.46 -17.26
CA SER A 187 9.78 27.69 -18.11
C SER A 187 8.51 27.42 -17.29
N GLY A 188 7.31 27.41 -17.89
CA GLY A 188 6.06 27.13 -17.18
C GLY A 188 6.05 25.76 -16.50
N PRO A 189 4.89 25.11 -16.26
CA PRO A 189 4.91 23.67 -16.05
C PRO A 189 5.42 23.01 -17.33
N GLU A 190 6.73 23.00 -17.56
CA GLU A 190 7.42 21.91 -18.21
C GLU A 190 7.27 20.74 -17.24
N GLU A 191 6.05 20.19 -17.22
CA GLU A 191 5.92 18.78 -17.47
C GLU A 191 7.03 18.45 -18.46
N LEU A 192 8.04 17.71 -18.00
CA LEU A 192 8.75 16.80 -18.88
C LEU A 192 7.68 15.78 -19.31
N CYS A 193 6.73 16.24 -20.13
CA CYS A 193 6.01 15.49 -21.10
C CYS A 193 7.11 14.79 -21.86
N VAL A 194 7.26 13.49 -21.59
CA VAL A 194 7.84 12.60 -22.57
C VAL A 194 7.01 12.85 -23.83
N ALA A 195 7.59 13.62 -24.74
CA ALA A 195 7.00 13.91 -26.02
C ALA A 195 6.66 12.58 -26.68
N GLY A 196 5.36 12.37 -26.94
CA GLY A 196 4.86 11.33 -27.83
C GLY A 196 4.55 10.00 -27.16
N THR A 197 3.33 9.90 -26.62
CA THR A 197 2.35 8.90 -27.06
C THR A 197 0.99 9.39 -26.60
N ASP A 198 0.01 9.48 -27.50
CA ASP A 198 -1.41 9.37 -27.12
C ASP A 198 -1.55 8.25 -26.07
N PRO A 199 -2.49 8.32 -25.12
CA PRO A 199 -2.84 7.16 -24.28
C PRO A 199 -3.30 6.01 -25.19
N GLN A 200 -2.37 5.16 -25.66
CA GLN A 200 -2.62 4.06 -26.59
C GLN A 200 -3.15 2.83 -25.85
N GLY A 201 -3.91 3.04 -24.77
CA GLY A 201 -4.46 1.98 -23.94
C GLY A 201 -5.69 2.43 -23.18
N PRO A 202 -6.56 1.48 -22.78
CA PRO A 202 -7.72 1.77 -21.95
C PRO A 202 -7.28 2.42 -20.62
N PRO A 203 -8.13 3.26 -20.01
CA PRO A 203 -7.85 3.87 -18.72
C PRO A 203 -7.43 2.85 -17.65
N SER A 204 -6.49 3.24 -16.80
CA SER A 204 -5.91 2.36 -15.77
C SER A 204 -5.72 3.10 -14.45
N GLU A 205 -5.34 2.38 -13.38
CA GLU A 205 -5.07 3.01 -12.07
C GLU A 205 -3.95 4.06 -12.13
N LEU A 206 -2.93 3.85 -12.97
CA LEU A 206 -1.81 4.78 -13.13
C LEU A 206 -2.15 5.94 -14.08
N GLN A 207 -3.13 5.75 -14.96
CA GLN A 207 -3.55 6.73 -15.95
C GLN A 207 -5.09 6.75 -15.98
N PRO A 208 -5.72 7.45 -15.02
CA PRO A 208 -7.18 7.52 -14.93
C PRO A 208 -7.77 8.35 -16.07
N PHE A 209 -9.03 8.08 -16.41
CA PHE A 209 -9.78 8.92 -17.33
C PHE A 209 -10.47 10.07 -16.57
N PRO A 210 -10.25 11.35 -16.95
CA PRO A 210 -10.92 12.48 -16.33
C PRO A 210 -12.38 12.59 -16.79
N ALA A 211 -13.24 11.72 -16.28
CA ALA A 211 -14.66 11.69 -16.61
C ALA A 211 -15.42 12.92 -16.07
N PRO A 212 -16.13 13.69 -16.92
CA PRO A 212 -17.01 14.75 -16.47
C PRO A 212 -18.15 14.21 -15.60
N MET A 213 -18.42 14.86 -14.47
CA MET A 213 -19.60 14.54 -13.66
C MET A 213 -20.83 15.21 -14.27
N VAL A 214 -21.78 14.41 -14.74
CA VAL A 214 -23.03 14.85 -15.41
C VAL A 214 -24.07 15.25 -14.38
N SER A 215 -24.24 14.43 -13.34
CA SER A 215 -25.22 14.68 -12.28
C SER A 215 -24.70 14.24 -10.92
N ASN A 216 -25.21 14.90 -9.88
CA ASN A 216 -24.90 14.59 -8.48
C ASN A 216 -26.14 14.88 -7.63
N GLN A 217 -26.94 13.85 -7.38
CA GLN A 217 -28.23 13.98 -6.72
C GLN A 217 -28.23 13.25 -5.37
N ARG A 218 -28.68 13.94 -4.33
CA ARG A 218 -28.95 13.30 -3.04
C ARG A 218 -30.17 12.38 -3.14
N VAL A 219 -30.00 11.14 -2.69
CA VAL A 219 -31.04 10.10 -2.68
C VAL A 219 -31.72 10.00 -1.31
N THR A 220 -31.00 10.36 -0.23
CA THR A 220 -31.60 10.42 1.12
C THR A 220 -32.40 11.70 1.33
N GLY A 221 -33.39 11.65 2.22
CA GLY A 221 -34.18 12.84 2.59
C GLY A 221 -33.29 13.94 3.20
N PRO A 222 -33.63 15.24 3.04
CA PRO A 222 -32.76 16.36 3.44
C PRO A 222 -32.34 16.35 4.92
N SER A 223 -33.22 15.86 5.80
CA SER A 223 -33.01 15.75 7.24
C SER A 223 -32.35 14.45 7.69
N HIS A 224 -32.09 13.50 6.78
CA HIS A 224 -31.40 12.26 7.13
C HIS A 224 -29.94 12.54 7.46
N PHE A 225 -29.41 11.92 8.51
CA PHE A 225 -28.03 12.20 8.99
C PHE A 225 -26.96 11.72 7.99
N GLN A 226 -27.22 10.65 7.24
CA GLN A 226 -26.35 10.20 6.13
C GLN A 226 -26.79 10.84 4.81
N ASP A 227 -25.84 11.46 4.12
CA ASP A 227 -25.96 11.96 2.75
C ASP A 227 -25.49 10.87 1.78
N VAL A 228 -26.43 10.24 1.08
CA VAL A 228 -26.14 9.24 0.04
C VAL A 228 -26.50 9.87 -1.30
N ARG A 229 -25.57 9.79 -2.27
CA ARG A 229 -25.71 10.44 -3.57
C ARG A 229 -25.65 9.46 -4.73
N LEU A 230 -26.46 9.71 -5.75
CA LEU A 230 -26.35 9.13 -7.07
C LEU A 230 -25.52 10.10 -7.92
N ILE A 231 -24.41 9.63 -8.44
CA ILE A 231 -23.48 10.42 -9.25
C ILE A 231 -23.37 9.74 -10.62
N GLU A 232 -23.55 10.52 -11.67
CA GLU A 232 -23.41 10.07 -13.05
C GLU A 232 -22.17 10.69 -13.67
N PHE A 233 -21.39 9.88 -14.36
CA PHE A 233 -20.17 10.29 -15.06
C PHE A 233 -20.33 10.04 -16.55
N ASP A 234 -19.89 10.99 -17.37
CA ASP A 234 -19.78 10.79 -18.80
C ASP A 234 -18.45 10.07 -19.11
N ILE A 235 -18.57 8.90 -19.70
CA ILE A 235 -17.43 8.08 -20.13
C ILE A 235 -17.36 7.97 -21.66
N SER A 236 -18.08 8.83 -22.39
CA SER A 236 -17.97 8.92 -23.85
C SER A 236 -16.52 9.18 -24.25
N ASP A 237 -16.09 8.60 -25.37
CA ASP A 237 -14.73 8.70 -25.90
C ASP A 237 -13.59 8.16 -25.01
N SER A 238 -13.91 7.55 -23.86
CA SER A 238 -12.91 6.96 -22.95
C SER A 238 -12.44 5.56 -23.36
N GLY A 239 -13.22 4.87 -24.20
CA GLY A 239 -13.03 3.46 -24.50
C GLY A 239 -13.34 2.50 -23.32
N ILE A 240 -13.90 3.00 -22.23
CA ILE A 240 -14.28 2.19 -21.06
C ILE A 240 -15.55 1.38 -21.39
N SER A 241 -15.48 0.08 -21.17
CA SER A 241 -16.64 -0.82 -21.14
C SER A 241 -16.83 -1.37 -19.73
N PHE A 242 -18.07 -1.42 -19.24
CA PHE A 242 -18.39 -2.00 -17.93
C PHE A 242 -19.65 -2.85 -17.99
N ALA A 243 -19.77 -3.78 -17.04
CA ALA A 243 -20.93 -4.62 -16.80
C ALA A 243 -21.52 -4.33 -15.41
N ALA A 244 -22.77 -4.74 -15.19
CA ALA A 244 -23.39 -4.65 -13.88
C ALA A 244 -22.61 -5.49 -12.86
N GLY A 245 -22.15 -4.83 -11.79
CA GLY A 245 -21.31 -5.43 -10.76
C GLY A 245 -19.82 -5.05 -10.85
N ASP A 246 -19.40 -4.36 -11.91
CA ASP A 246 -18.05 -3.79 -11.99
C ASP A 246 -17.86 -2.65 -10.97
N VAL A 247 -16.60 -2.39 -10.63
CA VAL A 247 -16.21 -1.38 -9.64
C VAL A 247 -15.53 -0.21 -10.35
N VAL A 248 -15.96 1.01 -10.02
CA VAL A 248 -15.29 2.25 -10.43
C VAL A 248 -14.26 2.65 -9.36
N LEU A 249 -13.05 3.00 -9.80
CA LEU A 249 -12.03 3.60 -8.95
C LEU A 249 -12.10 5.13 -9.08
N ILE A 250 -12.34 5.82 -7.98
CA ILE A 250 -12.35 7.29 -7.92
C ILE A 250 -11.05 7.73 -7.25
N GLN A 251 -10.32 8.66 -7.87
CA GLN A 251 -9.14 9.29 -7.28
C GLN A 251 -9.56 10.60 -6.57
N PRO A 252 -9.60 10.64 -5.23
CA PRO A 252 -9.97 11.85 -4.51
C PRO A 252 -8.81 12.83 -4.42
N GLU A 253 -9.14 14.10 -4.22
CA GLU A 253 -8.20 15.15 -3.84
C GLU A 253 -8.52 15.65 -2.43
N ASN A 254 -7.48 15.98 -1.66
CA ASN A 254 -7.66 16.63 -0.37
C ASN A 254 -8.20 18.05 -0.57
N THR A 255 -9.03 18.53 0.34
CA THR A 255 -9.53 19.91 0.29
C THR A 255 -8.39 20.91 0.52
N ALA A 256 -8.47 22.08 -0.13
CA ALA A 256 -7.49 23.15 0.05
C ALA A 256 -7.30 23.55 1.53
N SER A 257 -8.38 23.52 2.32
CA SER A 257 -8.31 23.79 3.76
C SER A 257 -7.49 22.75 4.53
N HIS A 258 -7.66 21.45 4.24
CA HIS A 258 -6.87 20.40 4.89
C HIS A 258 -5.41 20.45 4.45
N VAL A 259 -5.14 20.74 3.17
CA VAL A 259 -3.76 20.91 2.67
C VAL A 259 -3.09 22.09 3.37
N GLN A 260 -3.77 23.22 3.50
CA GLN A 260 -3.23 24.40 4.18
C GLN A 260 -2.97 24.12 5.67
N GLN A 261 -3.89 23.45 6.36
CA GLN A 261 -3.70 23.05 7.76
C GLN A 261 -2.50 22.11 7.92
N PHE A 262 -2.34 21.15 7.01
CA PHE A 262 -1.20 20.23 6.99
C PHE A 262 0.12 20.98 6.78
N CYS A 263 0.18 21.89 5.80
CA CYS A 263 1.34 22.74 5.55
C CYS A 263 1.68 23.59 6.78
N GLN A 264 0.68 24.23 7.39
CA GLN A 264 0.87 25.04 8.59
C GLN A 264 1.41 24.22 9.78
N ALA A 265 0.83 23.03 10.03
CA ALA A 265 1.24 22.17 11.13
C ALA A 265 2.69 21.68 11.01
N LEU A 266 3.17 21.50 9.77
CA LEU A 266 4.53 21.05 9.48
C LEU A 266 5.51 22.19 9.13
N GLY A 267 5.04 23.43 9.09
CA GLY A 267 5.85 24.58 8.68
C GLY A 267 6.33 24.51 7.23
N LEU A 268 5.52 23.93 6.34
CA LEU A 268 5.82 23.78 4.91
C LEU A 268 5.23 24.93 4.10
N ASP A 269 5.98 25.39 3.09
CA ASP A 269 5.49 26.32 2.08
C ASP A 269 4.83 25.54 0.93
N PRO A 270 3.53 25.74 0.65
CA PRO A 270 2.81 24.99 -0.39
C PRO A 270 3.34 25.25 -1.81
N GLU A 271 3.96 26.40 -2.06
CA GLU A 271 4.49 26.77 -3.39
C GLU A 271 5.96 26.33 -3.57
N GLN A 272 6.55 25.71 -2.54
CA GLN A 272 7.95 25.32 -2.57
C GLN A 272 8.15 24.04 -3.40
N HIS A 273 8.82 24.19 -4.54
CA HIS A 273 9.16 23.07 -5.39
C HIS A 273 10.32 22.24 -4.81
N PHE A 274 10.22 20.91 -4.91
CA PHE A 274 11.27 19.99 -4.51
C PHE A 274 11.38 18.80 -5.47
N THR A 275 12.54 18.16 -5.45
CA THR A 275 12.76 16.87 -6.11
C THR A 275 13.01 15.77 -5.07
N LEU A 276 12.57 14.55 -5.39
CA LEU A 276 12.83 13.36 -4.59
C LEU A 276 13.86 12.50 -5.31
N GLN A 277 14.97 12.20 -4.63
CA GLN A 277 16.01 11.32 -5.15
C GLN A 277 16.09 10.05 -4.28
N PRO A 278 16.08 8.84 -4.87
CA PRO A 278 16.33 7.61 -4.11
C PRO A 278 17.69 7.66 -3.41
N ARG A 279 17.76 7.20 -2.16
CA ARG A 279 19.04 7.08 -1.44
C ARG A 279 19.85 5.85 -1.87
N GLU A 280 19.18 4.80 -2.36
CA GLU A 280 19.80 3.55 -2.78
C GLU A 280 19.59 3.31 -4.30
N PRO A 281 20.63 2.86 -5.03
CA PRO A 281 20.50 2.51 -6.43
C PRO A 281 19.60 1.28 -6.62
N GLY A 282 18.55 1.40 -7.45
CA GLY A 282 17.62 0.32 -7.76
C GLY A 282 16.24 0.44 -7.08
N GLU A 283 16.02 1.45 -6.23
CA GLU A 283 14.68 1.75 -5.73
C GLU A 283 13.87 2.45 -6.85
N PRO A 284 12.71 1.90 -7.26
CA PRO A 284 11.95 2.48 -8.36
C PRO A 284 11.52 3.92 -8.01
N PRO A 285 11.60 4.87 -8.95
CA PRO A 285 11.00 6.18 -8.74
C PRO A 285 9.53 5.98 -8.42
N ARG A 286 8.99 6.74 -7.45
CA ARG A 286 7.53 6.71 -7.23
C ARG A 286 6.84 7.04 -8.56
N PRO A 287 5.77 6.34 -8.93
CA PRO A 287 5.01 6.70 -10.11
C PRO A 287 4.60 8.17 -9.98
N ARG A 288 5.06 9.00 -10.93
CA ARG A 288 4.56 10.37 -11.07
C ARG A 288 3.13 10.22 -11.55
N ARG A 289 2.16 10.53 -10.69
CA ARG A 289 0.77 10.66 -11.12
C ARG A 289 0.69 11.97 -11.90
N SER A 290 0.35 11.88 -13.18
CA SER A 290 0.15 13.06 -14.02
C SER A 290 -1.06 13.82 -13.47
N HIS A 291 -0.81 14.95 -12.83
CA HIS A 291 -1.87 15.91 -12.55
C HIS A 291 -2.09 16.70 -13.84
N THR A 292 -3.14 16.36 -14.60
CA THR A 292 -3.70 17.31 -15.55
C THR A 292 -4.14 18.53 -14.76
N ALA A 293 -3.46 19.66 -14.96
CA ALA A 293 -3.86 20.92 -14.36
C ALA A 293 -5.32 21.21 -14.69
N LEU A 294 -6.14 21.47 -13.67
CA LEU A 294 -7.52 21.93 -13.87
C LEU A 294 -7.51 23.21 -14.69
N PRO A 295 -8.40 23.37 -15.69
CA PRO A 295 -8.64 24.67 -16.28
C PRO A 295 -9.11 25.65 -15.17
N PRO A 296 -8.78 26.95 -15.28
CA PRO A 296 -9.14 27.93 -14.28
C PRO A 296 -10.65 27.90 -14.02
N ALA A 297 -11.03 28.02 -12.74
CA ALA A 297 -12.43 28.03 -12.33
C ALA A 297 -13.23 29.07 -13.15
N PRO A 298 -14.43 28.73 -13.63
CA PRO A 298 -15.27 29.69 -14.33
C PRO A 298 -15.60 30.86 -13.38
N PRO A 299 -15.69 32.11 -13.91
CA PRO A 299 -15.98 33.28 -13.10
C PRO A 299 -17.33 33.11 -12.37
N PRO A 300 -17.47 33.67 -11.16
CA PRO A 300 -18.72 33.58 -10.41
C PRO A 300 -19.89 34.15 -11.21
N PRO A 301 -21.09 33.57 -11.09
CA PRO A 301 -22.27 34.07 -11.79
C PRO A 301 -22.56 35.52 -11.39
N PRO A 302 -23.04 36.36 -12.34
CA PRO A 302 -23.35 37.75 -12.05
C PRO A 302 -24.39 37.85 -10.92
N PRO A 303 -24.29 38.87 -10.05
CA PRO A 303 -25.24 39.04 -8.97
C PRO A 303 -26.67 39.19 -9.51
N PRO A 304 -27.68 38.63 -8.81
CA PRO A 304 -29.07 38.78 -9.22
C PRO A 304 -29.46 40.26 -9.30
N PRO A 305 -30.32 40.65 -10.26
CA PRO A 305 -30.76 42.03 -10.37
C PRO A 305 -31.48 42.47 -9.09
N PRO A 306 -31.29 43.74 -8.66
CA PRO A 306 -31.96 44.28 -7.49
C PRO A 306 -33.49 44.25 -7.67
N PRO A 307 -34.25 44.16 -6.56
CA PRO A 307 -35.70 44.07 -6.57
C PRO A 307 -36.39 45.28 -7.20
#